data_AF-A0AA40U584-F1
#
_entry.id   AF-A0AA40U584-F1
#
_cell.length_a   1.000
_cell.length_b   1.000
_cell.length_c   1.000
_cell.angle_alpha   90.00
_cell.angle_beta   90.00
_cell.angle_gamma   90.00
#
_symmetry.space_group_name_H-M   'P 1'
#
loop_
_entity.id
_entity.type
_entity.pdbx_description
1 polymer ?
#
loop_
_entity_poly.entity_id
_entity_poly.type
_entity_poly.pdbx_seq_one_letter_code
_entity_poly.pdbx_strand_id
1 'polypeptide(L)'
;MLCCRYKNSCEFVIQNCSRHPLVRLGFVRQSSGLISALSFSWLRVALASLPIVGSILGLSRLYSVWSTNHAQDSKVRCFGHTLIGIVESVGLGGIFLVALITLILLQIVFVLLTIWVISPLYYIILKGMNLCLPQSKN
;
A
#
# COMPACT_ATOMS: atom_id res chain seq x y z
N MET A 1 23.55 -18.62 -2.84
CA MET A 1 23.26 -17.60 -3.86
C MET A 1 21.74 -17.45 -3.94
N LEU A 2 21.18 -16.31 -3.52
CA LEU A 2 19.73 -16.10 -3.32
C LEU A 2 19.00 -15.65 -4.60
N CYS A 3 19.73 -15.19 -5.61
CA CYS A 3 19.17 -14.65 -6.85
C CYS A 3 18.93 -15.76 -7.88
N CYS A 4 17.77 -15.73 -8.54
CA CYS A 4 17.46 -16.59 -9.69
C CYS A 4 17.52 -18.11 -9.42
N ARG A 5 17.22 -18.53 -8.18
CA ARG A 5 17.20 -19.94 -7.78
C ARG A 5 16.14 -20.75 -8.52
N TYR A 6 15.00 -20.13 -8.87
CA TYR A 6 13.88 -20.78 -9.55
C TYR A 6 13.68 -20.19 -10.95
N LYS A 7 13.31 -21.04 -11.90
CA LYS A 7 13.12 -20.68 -13.31
C LYS A 7 11.85 -19.86 -13.54
N ASN A 8 10.79 -20.14 -12.79
CA ASN A 8 9.52 -19.43 -12.88
C ASN A 8 8.78 -19.39 -11.52
N SER A 9 7.71 -18.60 -11.45
CA SER A 9 6.97 -18.42 -10.20
C SER A 9 6.22 -19.69 -9.75
N CYS A 10 5.81 -20.56 -10.68
CA CYS A 10 5.18 -21.85 -10.35
C CYS A 10 6.14 -22.77 -9.59
N GLU A 11 7.37 -22.88 -10.06
CA GLU A 11 8.42 -23.67 -9.43
C GLU A 11 8.74 -23.15 -8.02
N PHE A 12 8.81 -21.82 -7.86
CA PHE A 12 8.98 -21.19 -6.55
C PHE A 12 7.85 -21.60 -5.58
N VAL A 13 6.58 -21.52 -6.02
CA VAL A 13 5.41 -21.82 -5.18
C VAL A 13 5.38 -23.30 -4.77
N ILE A 14 5.65 -24.21 -5.70
CA ILE A 14 5.65 -25.65 -5.44
C ILE A 14 6.75 -26.00 -4.42
N GLN A 15 7.98 -25.51 -4.62
CA GLN A 15 9.10 -25.85 -3.73
C GLN A 15 9.03 -25.18 -2.36
N ASN A 16 8.23 -24.12 -2.20
CA ASN A 16 8.08 -23.41 -0.92
C ASN A 16 6.67 -23.60 -0.30
N CYS A 17 5.87 -24.56 -0.77
CA CYS A 17 4.52 -24.79 -0.27
C CYS A 17 4.50 -25.31 1.18
N SER A 18 5.51 -26.10 1.57
CA SER A 18 5.66 -26.70 2.91
C SER A 18 6.38 -25.80 3.93
N ARG A 19 6.75 -24.56 3.54
CA ARG A 19 7.35 -23.59 4.46
C ARG A 19 6.37 -23.20 5.56
N HIS A 20 6.91 -22.82 6.72
CA HIS A 20 6.11 -22.34 7.85
C HIS A 20 5.13 -21.23 7.41
N PRO A 21 3.86 -21.26 7.87
CA PRO A 21 2.81 -20.33 7.41
C PRO A 21 3.21 -18.85 7.52
N LEU A 22 3.93 -18.49 8.58
CA LEU A 22 4.43 -17.13 8.82
C LEU A 22 5.38 -16.64 7.71
N VAL A 23 6.30 -17.50 7.27
CA VAL A 23 7.24 -17.17 6.19
C VAL A 23 6.48 -17.06 4.87
N ARG A 24 5.53 -17.97 4.64
CA ARG A 24 4.70 -18.02 3.45
C ARG A 24 3.80 -16.79 3.29
N LEU A 25 3.33 -16.21 4.41
CA LEU A 25 2.55 -14.95 4.43
C LEU A 25 3.30 -13.74 3.87
N GLY A 26 4.64 -13.75 3.87
CA GLY A 26 5.43 -12.68 3.27
C GLY A 26 5.78 -12.93 1.80
N PHE A 27 5.52 -14.12 1.25
CA PHE A 27 5.76 -14.38 -0.17
C PHE A 27 4.83 -13.56 -1.06
N VAL A 28 5.41 -12.97 -2.11
CA VAL A 28 4.71 -12.11 -3.09
C VAL A 28 4.65 -12.74 -4.48
N ARG A 29 5.21 -13.93 -4.64
CA ARG A 29 5.10 -14.76 -5.85
C ARG A 29 3.90 -15.68 -5.72
N GLN A 30 3.02 -15.66 -6.72
CA GLN A 30 1.98 -16.67 -6.94
C GLN A 30 2.24 -17.38 -8.27
N SER A 31 1.46 -18.43 -8.57
CA SER A 31 1.55 -19.17 -9.84
C SER A 31 1.37 -18.26 -11.07
N SER A 32 0.59 -17.18 -10.93
CA SER A 32 0.35 -16.18 -11.97
C SER A 32 1.43 -15.08 -12.07
N GLY A 33 2.45 -15.08 -11.21
CA GLY A 33 3.52 -14.08 -11.20
C GLY A 33 3.56 -13.23 -9.93
N LEU A 34 4.05 -11.99 -10.04
CA LEU A 34 4.19 -11.07 -8.91
C LEU A 34 2.85 -10.38 -8.58
N ILE A 35 2.34 -10.58 -7.35
CA ILE A 35 1.12 -9.91 -6.91
C ILE A 35 1.29 -8.39 -6.86
N SER A 36 0.17 -7.66 -6.91
CA SER A 36 0.21 -6.20 -6.73
C SER A 36 0.80 -5.86 -5.37
N ALA A 37 1.66 -4.83 -5.33
CA ALA A 37 2.28 -4.32 -4.12
C ALA A 37 1.29 -3.70 -3.13
N LEU A 38 0.02 -3.51 -3.51
CA LEU A 38 -1.04 -3.01 -2.63
C LEU A 38 -2.07 -4.08 -2.21
N SER A 39 -1.94 -5.31 -2.69
CA SER A 39 -2.86 -6.39 -2.31
C SER A 39 -2.45 -6.97 -0.96
N PHE A 40 -3.01 -6.43 0.13
CA PHE A 40 -2.73 -6.90 1.48
C PHE A 40 -3.98 -7.34 2.22
N SER A 41 -3.86 -8.48 2.91
CA SER A 41 -4.80 -8.87 3.96
C SER A 41 -4.52 -8.07 5.23
N TRP A 42 -5.56 -7.62 5.92
CA TRP A 42 -5.48 -6.91 7.19
C TRP A 42 -4.64 -7.65 8.24
N LEU A 43 -4.72 -9.00 8.24
CA LEU A 43 -3.91 -9.84 9.11
C LEU A 43 -2.41 -9.69 8.82
N ARG A 44 -2.02 -9.61 7.54
CA ARG A 44 -0.63 -9.41 7.14
C ARG A 44 -0.13 -8.04 7.58
N VAL A 45 -0.95 -7.00 7.45
CA VAL A 45 -0.59 -5.64 7.87
C VAL A 45 -0.39 -5.59 9.39
N ALA A 46 -1.27 -6.22 10.17
CA ALA A 46 -1.14 -6.32 11.62
C ALA A 46 0.09 -7.14 12.06
N LEU A 47 0.44 -8.20 11.33
CA LEU A 47 1.65 -8.97 11.62
C LEU A 47 2.93 -8.25 11.17
N ALA A 48 2.86 -7.48 10.09
CA ALA A 48 3.98 -6.69 9.58
C ALA A 48 4.33 -5.47 10.45
N SER A 49 3.39 -4.99 11.27
CA SER A 49 3.62 -3.89 12.21
C SER A 49 4.37 -4.33 13.48
N LEU A 50 4.39 -5.63 13.79
CA LEU A 50 5.20 -6.18 14.88
C LEU A 50 6.68 -6.19 14.46
N PRO A 51 7.62 -5.72 15.28
CA PRO A 51 9.01 -5.54 14.86
C PRO A 51 9.68 -6.83 14.40
N ILE A 52 9.56 -7.91 15.18
CA ILE A 52 10.19 -9.20 14.85
C ILE A 52 9.46 -9.90 13.70
N VAL A 53 8.13 -9.95 13.75
CA VAL A 53 7.32 -10.64 12.73
C VAL A 53 7.37 -9.89 11.40
N GLY A 54 7.30 -8.56 11.42
CA GLY A 54 7.50 -7.69 10.27
C GLY A 54 8.87 -7.87 9.64
N SER A 55 9.92 -8.02 10.46
CA SER A 55 11.26 -8.32 9.94
C SER A 55 11.29 -9.64 9.16
N ILE A 56 10.68 -10.70 9.72
CA ILE A 56 10.57 -12.02 9.07
C ILE A 56 9.75 -11.92 7.76
N LEU A 57 8.64 -11.17 7.77
CA LEU A 57 7.79 -10.97 6.60
C LEU A 57 8.48 -10.16 5.49
N GLY A 58 9.25 -9.14 5.86
CA GLY A 58 10.05 -8.35 4.92
C GLY A 58 11.18 -9.17 4.28
N LEU A 59 11.88 -9.97 5.08
CA LEU A 59 12.91 -10.89 4.58
C LEU A 59 12.32 -11.98 3.68
N SER A 60 11.17 -12.56 4.03
CA SER A 60 10.53 -13.57 3.19
C SER A 60 9.97 -12.98 1.90
N ARG A 61 9.52 -11.72 1.92
CA ARG A 61 9.19 -10.94 0.73
C ARG A 61 10.41 -10.75 -0.17
N LEU A 62 11.53 -10.23 0.36
CA LEU A 62 12.75 -10.04 -0.41
C LEU A 62 13.26 -11.35 -1.01
N TYR A 63 13.23 -12.44 -0.24
CA TYR A 63 13.52 -13.78 -0.73
C TYR A 63 12.62 -14.14 -1.92
N SER A 64 11.31 -13.97 -1.78
CA SER A 64 10.35 -14.27 -2.84
C SER A 64 10.58 -13.44 -4.10
N VAL A 65 10.88 -12.14 -3.97
CA VAL A 65 11.15 -11.27 -5.12
C VAL A 65 12.44 -11.68 -5.84
N TRP A 66 13.54 -11.88 -5.13
CA TRP A 66 14.85 -12.11 -5.76
C TRP A 66 15.10 -13.57 -6.16
N SER A 67 14.36 -14.51 -5.58
CA SER A 67 14.54 -15.95 -5.83
C SER A 67 14.27 -16.38 -7.27
N THR A 68 13.62 -15.56 -8.08
CA THR A 68 13.12 -15.96 -9.40
C THR A 68 13.21 -14.77 -10.36
N ASN A 69 13.50 -15.01 -11.63
CA ASN A 69 13.79 -13.95 -12.59
C ASN A 69 12.86 -14.13 -13.80
N HIS A 70 11.62 -13.69 -13.64
CA HIS A 70 10.62 -13.81 -14.69
C HIS A 70 10.74 -12.63 -15.65
N ALA A 71 11.01 -12.90 -16.93
CA ALA A 71 11.19 -11.87 -17.96
C ALA A 71 9.98 -10.95 -18.18
N GLN A 72 8.79 -11.35 -17.72
CA GLN A 72 7.55 -10.56 -17.82
C GLN A 72 7.25 -9.73 -16.57
N ASP A 73 8.02 -9.88 -15.48
CA ASP A 73 7.81 -9.08 -14.28
C ASP A 73 8.23 -7.62 -14.54
N SER A 74 7.30 -6.69 -14.32
CA SER A 74 7.58 -5.25 -14.38
C SER A 74 8.71 -4.90 -13.42
N LYS A 75 9.81 -4.34 -13.94
CA LYS A 75 10.95 -3.86 -13.15
C LYS A 75 10.52 -2.89 -12.05
N VAL A 76 9.53 -2.04 -12.35
CA VAL A 76 8.95 -1.07 -11.40
C VAL A 76 8.27 -1.79 -10.23
N ARG A 77 7.52 -2.86 -10.51
CA ARG A 77 6.83 -3.64 -9.48
C ARG A 77 7.80 -4.43 -8.59
N CYS A 78 8.84 -4.99 -9.19
CA CYS A 78 9.92 -5.67 -8.48
C CYS A 78 10.66 -4.70 -7.53
N PHE A 79 10.97 -3.49 -8.02
CA PHE A 79 11.60 -2.44 -7.22
C PHE A 79 10.72 -2.00 -6.05
N GLY A 80 9.40 -1.80 -6.29
CA GLY A 80 8.45 -1.46 -5.23
C GLY A 80 8.39 -2.51 -4.12
N HIS A 81 8.30 -3.80 -4.47
CA HIS A 81 8.32 -4.87 -3.47
C HIS A 81 9.66 -4.99 -2.74
N THR A 82 10.76 -4.66 -3.40
CA THR A 82 12.09 -4.63 -2.77
C THR A 82 12.18 -3.51 -1.73
N LEU A 83 11.73 -2.30 -2.07
CA LEU A 83 11.68 -1.18 -1.12
C LEU A 83 10.80 -1.51 0.09
N ILE A 84 9.59 -2.01 -0.14
CA ILE A 84 8.69 -2.37 0.97
C ILE A 84 9.29 -3.51 1.80
N GLY A 85 9.91 -4.50 1.15
CA GLY A 85 10.59 -5.60 1.83
C GLY A 85 11.74 -5.13 2.71
N ILE A 86 12.54 -4.16 2.28
CA ILE A 86 13.61 -3.56 3.09
C ILE A 86 13.01 -2.83 4.30
N VAL A 87 11.99 -2.01 4.10
CA VAL A 87 11.31 -1.29 5.19
C VAL A 87 10.71 -2.26 6.21
N GLU A 88 10.00 -3.30 5.76
CA GLU A 88 9.45 -4.35 6.63
C GLU A 88 10.59 -5.10 7.35
N SER A 89 11.71 -5.40 6.67
CA SER A 89 12.84 -6.17 7.22
C SER A 89 13.60 -5.48 8.36
N VAL A 90 13.60 -4.14 8.39
CA VAL A 90 14.22 -3.33 9.46
C VAL A 90 13.29 -3.20 10.67
N GLY A 91 12.08 -3.79 10.63
CA GLY A 91 11.06 -3.63 11.66
C GLY A 91 10.35 -2.28 11.60
N LEU A 92 10.56 -1.50 10.54
CA LEU A 92 9.95 -0.18 10.30
C LEU A 92 8.53 -0.29 9.70
N GLY A 93 7.96 -1.50 9.60
CA GLY A 93 6.57 -1.70 9.17
C GLY A 93 5.57 -0.88 9.98
N GLY A 94 5.83 -0.70 11.27
CA GLY A 94 5.06 0.21 12.13
C GLY A 94 5.21 1.68 11.74
N ILE A 95 6.41 2.14 11.34
CA ILE A 95 6.62 3.53 10.90
C ILE A 95 5.89 3.80 9.58
N PHE A 96 5.86 2.84 8.66
CA PHE A 96 5.06 2.96 7.43
C PHE A 96 3.57 3.09 7.75
N LEU A 97 3.07 2.32 8.73
CA LEU A 97 1.68 2.37 9.16
C LEU A 97 1.34 3.71 9.84
N VAL A 98 2.23 4.22 10.70
CA VAL A 98 2.10 5.55 11.30
C VAL A 98 2.11 6.65 10.23
N ALA A 99 3.04 6.61 9.27
CA ALA A 99 3.10 7.58 8.19
C ALA A 99 1.83 7.58 7.34
N LEU A 100 1.29 6.39 7.01
CA LEU A 100 0.03 6.26 6.28
C LEU A 100 -1.15 6.88 7.04
N ILE A 101 -1.30 6.57 8.34
CA ILE A 101 -2.35 7.16 9.19
C ILE A 101 -2.20 8.68 9.23
N THR A 102 -0.98 9.18 9.39
CA THR A 102 -0.70 10.62 9.49
C THR A 102 -1.08 11.35 8.19
N LEU A 103 -0.77 10.77 7.02
CA LEU A 103 -1.16 11.33 5.73
C LEU A 103 -2.69 11.33 5.52
N ILE A 104 -3.38 10.26 5.94
CA ILE A 104 -4.85 10.20 5.87
C ILE A 104 -5.47 11.27 6.77
N LEU A 105 -4.98 11.44 7.99
CA LEU A 105 -5.48 12.47 8.92
C LEU A 105 -5.27 13.87 8.34
N LEU A 106 -4.08 14.14 7.77
CA LEU A 106 -3.79 15.42 7.12
C LEU A 106 -4.75 15.68 5.95
N GLN A 107 -5.02 14.66 5.13
CA GLN A 107 -5.98 14.76 4.02
C GLN A 107 -7.39 15.10 4.51
N ILE A 108 -7.85 14.46 5.60
CA ILE A 108 -9.16 14.73 6.20
C ILE A 108 -9.23 16.18 6.69
N VAL A 109 -8.21 16.65 7.41
CA VAL A 109 -8.14 18.04 7.89
C VAL A 109 -8.17 19.02 6.73
N PHE A 110 -7.42 18.75 5.65
CA PHE A 110 -7.41 19.59 4.46
C PHE A 110 -8.81 19.68 3.82
N VAL A 111 -9.50 18.55 3.65
CA VAL A 111 -10.87 18.53 3.10
C VAL A 111 -11.82 19.33 4.00
N LEU A 112 -11.77 19.15 5.31
CA LEU A 112 -12.61 19.90 6.25
C LEU A 112 -12.38 21.41 6.16
N LEU A 113 -11.12 21.84 6.06
CA LEU A 113 -10.77 23.26 5.87
C LEU A 113 -11.32 23.79 4.54
N THR A 114 -11.21 23.02 3.44
CA THR A 114 -11.77 23.45 2.15
C THR A 114 -13.28 23.59 2.20
N ILE A 115 -14.00 22.67 2.86
CA ILE A 115 -15.45 22.77 3.04
C ILE A 115 -15.80 24.02 3.86
N TRP A 116 -15.07 24.25 4.97
CA TRP A 116 -15.33 25.38 5.85
C TRP A 116 -15.09 26.75 5.18
N VAL A 117 -14.18 26.81 4.20
CA VAL A 117 -13.87 28.04 3.43
C VAL A 117 -14.80 28.21 2.24
N ILE A 118 -15.10 27.14 1.50
CA ILE A 118 -15.92 27.20 0.28
C ILE A 118 -17.41 27.37 0.60
N SER A 119 -17.90 26.75 1.68
CA SER A 119 -19.31 26.84 2.10
C SER A 119 -19.80 28.28 2.37
N PRO A 120 -19.09 29.14 3.14
CA PRO A 120 -19.50 30.53 3.33
C PRO A 120 -19.35 31.37 2.06
N LEU A 121 -18.33 31.12 1.24
CA LEU A 121 -18.18 31.79 -0.05
C LEU A 121 -19.37 31.50 -0.97
N TYR A 122 -19.78 30.24 -1.04
CA TYR A 122 -20.96 29.80 -1.78
C TYR A 122 -22.25 30.46 -1.26
N TYR A 123 -22.42 30.54 0.07
CA TYR A 123 -23.55 31.23 0.69
C TYR A 123 -23.60 32.73 0.33
N ILE A 124 -22.45 33.41 0.36
CA ILE A 124 -22.35 34.83 0.00
C ILE A 124 -22.71 35.05 -1.47
N ILE A 125 -22.21 34.21 -2.38
CA ILE A 125 -22.52 34.29 -3.82
C ILE A 125 -24.01 34.09 -4.07
N LEU A 126 -24.62 33.05 -3.48
CA LEU A 126 -26.07 32.79 -3.60
C LEU A 126 -26.91 33.97 -3.09
N LYS A 127 -26.55 34.52 -1.93
CA LYS A 127 -27.27 35.66 -1.35
C LYS A 127 -27.13 36.92 -2.21
N GLY A 128 -25.94 37.16 -2.77
CA GLY A 128 -25.69 38.25 -3.72
C GLY A 128 -26.53 38.11 -4.99
N MET A 129 -26.59 36.92 -5.58
CA MET A 129 -27.43 36.65 -6.76
C MET A 129 -28.92 36.84 -6.48
N ASN A 130 -29.41 36.41 -5.31
CA ASN A 130 -30.82 36.60 -4.92
C ASN A 130 -31.20 38.08 -4.72
N LEU A 131 -30.25 38.93 -4.32
CA LEU A 131 -30.46 40.38 -4.19
C LEU A 131 -30.45 41.11 -5.54
N CYS A 132 -29.78 40.56 -6.56
CA CYS A 132 -29.75 41.10 -7.92
C CYS A 132 -30.98 40.71 -8.75
N LEU A 133 -31.81 39.77 -8.29
CA LEU A 133 -33.06 39.43 -8.97
C LEU A 133 -34.11 40.50 -8.66
N PRO A 134 -34.69 41.17 -9.68
CA PRO A 134 -35.73 42.15 -9.47
C PRO A 134 -36.92 41.48 -8.79
N GLN A 135 -37.35 42.02 -7.65
CA GLN A 135 -38.58 41.62 -7.00
C GLN A 135 -39.73 42.00 -7.94
N SER A 136 -40.20 41.02 -8.72
CA SER A 136 -41.42 41.13 -9.51
C SER A 136 -42.58 41.28 -8.52
N LYS A 137 -42.96 42.53 -8.24
CA LYS A 137 -44.18 42.84 -7.49
C LYS A 137 -45.36 42.45 -8.37
N ASN A 138 -46.04 41.37 -7.99
CA ASN A 138 -47.41 41.11 -8.41
C ASN A 138 -48.36 42.17 -7.83
#